data_AF-A0A348P3K1-F1
#
_entry.id   AF-A0A348P3K1-F1
#
_cell.length_a   1.000
_cell.length_b   1.000
_cell.length_c   1.000
_cell.angle_alpha   90.00
_cell.angle_beta   90.00
_cell.angle_gamma   90.00
#
_symmetry.space_group_name_H-M   'P 1'
#
loop_
_entity.id
_entity.type
_entity.pdbx_description
1 polymer ?
#
loop_
_entity_poly.entity_id
_entity_poly.type
_entity_poly.pdbx_seq_one_letter_code
_entity_poly.pdbx_strand_id
1 'polypeptide(L)' 'MFNQLDKPQAKEQIAIMKTNYGEIKIRLFPEFAPKTCENFITHAKEGYYNGLIFHRVISGFMIQGGCPNGNGMGGPGYSI' A
#
# COMPACT_ATOMS: atom_id res chain seq x y z
N MET A 1 -18.52 6.42 -16.16
CA MET A 1 -18.49 6.39 -14.67
C MET A 1 -17.20 5.72 -14.27
N PHE A 2 -16.46 6.25 -13.30
CA PHE A 2 -15.21 5.65 -12.83
C PHE A 2 -15.50 4.35 -12.04
N ASN A 3 -14.73 3.30 -12.29
CA ASN A 3 -14.84 2.02 -11.57
C ASN A 3 -13.44 1.53 -11.18
N GLN A 4 -13.21 1.40 -9.87
CA GLN A 4 -11.94 0.94 -9.31
C GLN A 4 -11.61 -0.52 -9.66
N LEU A 5 -12.61 -1.33 -10.01
CA LEU A 5 -12.45 -2.76 -10.31
C LEU A 5 -12.07 -3.04 -11.77
N ASP A 6 -12.09 -2.02 -12.63
CA ASP A 6 -11.65 -2.18 -14.01
C ASP A 6 -10.15 -2.46 -14.06
N LYS A 7 -9.72 -3.19 -15.09
CA LYS A 7 -8.29 -3.45 -15.31
C LYS A 7 -7.54 -2.11 -15.46
N PRO A 8 -6.31 -2.02 -14.93
CA PRO A 8 -5.53 -0.81 -15.09
C PRO A 8 -5.28 -0.51 -16.57
N GLN A 9 -5.38 0.76 -16.92
CA GLN A 9 -5.13 1.27 -18.26
C GLN A 9 -3.66 1.63 -18.45
N ALA A 10 -3.25 1.77 -19.72
CA ALA A 10 -1.91 2.24 -20.03
C ALA A 10 -1.65 3.62 -19.38
N LYS A 11 -0.48 3.79 -18.77
CA LYS A 11 0.01 5.00 -18.05
C LYS A 11 -0.45 5.15 -16.60
N GLU A 12 -1.25 4.25 -16.06
CA GLU A 12 -1.61 4.30 -14.64
C GLU A 12 -0.46 3.82 -13.75
N GLN A 13 -0.41 4.37 -12.52
CA GLN A 13 0.63 4.05 -11.57
C GLN A 13 0.34 2.72 -10.87
N ILE A 14 1.24 1.75 -11.05
CA ILE A 14 1.17 0.43 -10.42
C ILE A 14 2.36 0.26 -9.48
N ALA A 15 2.08 -0.03 -8.20
CA ALA A 15 3.07 -0.49 -7.24
C ALA A 15 3.11 -2.02 -7.20
N ILE A 16 4.31 -2.60 -7.17
CA ILE A 16 4.51 -4.05 -7.02
C ILE A 16 5.06 -4.29 -5.62
N MET A 17 4.22 -4.88 -4.76
CA MET A 17 4.62 -5.29 -3.42
C MET A 17 5.02 -6.77 -3.44
N LYS A 18 6.30 -7.04 -3.21
CA LYS A 18 6.83 -8.39 -3.10
C LYS A 18 6.66 -8.89 -1.67
N THR A 19 5.94 -9.98 -1.50
CA THR A 19 5.72 -10.63 -0.20
C THR A 19 6.30 -12.04 -0.23
N ASN A 20 6.40 -12.68 0.94
CA ASN A 20 6.75 -14.10 1.04
C ASN A 20 5.66 -15.06 0.51
N TYR A 21 4.49 -14.53 0.12
CA TYR A 21 3.39 -15.28 -0.53
C TYR A 21 3.22 -14.92 -2.01
N GLY A 22 4.16 -14.16 -2.60
CA GLY A 22 4.11 -13.73 -3.99
C GLY A 22 3.92 -12.22 -4.16
N GLU A 23 3.64 -11.80 -5.40
CA GLU A 23 3.52 -10.38 -5.75
C GLU A 23 2.06 -9.90 -5.66
N ILE A 24 1.87 -8.74 -5.02
CA ILE A 24 0.62 -7.99 -5.04
C ILE A 24 0.84 -6.75 -5.92
N LYS A 25 0.01 -6.61 -6.97
CA LYS A 25 0.03 -5.43 -7.84
C LYS A 25 -1.08 -4.47 -7.42
N ILE A 26 -0.70 -3.25 -7.06
CA ILE A 26 -1.60 -2.24 -6.50
C ILE A 26 -1.69 -1.09 -7.50
N ARG A 27 -2.90 -0.88 -8.05
CA ARG A 27 -3.22 0.30 -8.87
C ARG A 27 -3.46 1.50 -7.94
N LEU A 28 -2.79 2.60 -8.21
CA LEU A 28 -2.91 3.85 -7.46
C LEU A 28 -3.79 4.85 -8.22
N PHE A 29 -4.45 5.73 -7.47
CA PHE A 29 -5.45 6.67 -7.97
C PHE A 29 -5.12 8.11 -7.54
N PRO A 30 -3.98 8.68 -8.00
CA PRO A 30 -3.51 10.00 -7.57
C PRO A 30 -4.49 11.13 -7.92
N GLU A 31 -5.33 10.95 -8.94
CA GLU A 31 -6.37 11.92 -9.31
C GLU A 31 -7.49 12.03 -8.26
N PHE A 32 -7.72 10.98 -7.46
CA PHE A 32 -8.72 10.97 -6.40
C PHE A 32 -8.11 11.16 -5.01
N ALA A 33 -6.89 10.65 -4.77
CA ALA A 33 -6.22 10.70 -3.47
C ALA A 33 -4.73 11.07 -3.62
N PRO A 34 -4.41 12.30 -4.05
CA PRO A 34 -3.05 12.69 -4.43
C PRO A 34 -2.06 12.56 -3.27
N LYS A 35 -2.38 13.15 -2.10
CA LYS A 35 -1.50 13.11 -0.92
C LYS A 35 -1.28 11.70 -0.38
N THR A 36 -2.32 10.86 -0.39
CA THR A 36 -2.22 9.47 0.06
C THR A 36 -1.34 8.65 -0.88
N CYS A 37 -1.50 8.84 -2.20
CA CYS A 37 -0.65 8.18 -3.18
C CYS A 37 0.80 8.64 -3.06
N GLU A 38 1.04 9.95 -2.93
CA GLU A 38 2.37 10.51 -2.70
C GLU A 38 3.04 9.92 -1.46
N ASN A 39 2.35 9.94 -0.31
CA ASN A 39 2.86 9.38 0.94
C ASN A 39 3.23 7.89 0.81
N PHE A 40 2.35 7.09 0.19
CA PHE A 40 2.60 5.66 -0.04
C PHE A 40 3.80 5.43 -0.97
N ILE A 41 3.88 6.16 -2.08
CA ILE A 41 4.97 6.02 -3.06
C ILE A 41 6.32 6.41 -2.45
N THR A 42 6.36 7.51 -1.70
CA THR A 42 7.60 7.98 -1.08
C THR A 42 8.12 6.95 -0.07
N HIS A 43 7.29 6.51 0.88
CA HIS A 43 7.69 5.47 1.83
C HIS A 43 8.09 4.16 1.16
N ALA A 44 7.40 3.76 0.08
CA ALA A 44 7.78 2.57 -0.68
C ALA A 44 9.16 2.72 -1.33
N LYS A 45 9.46 3.87 -1.93
CA LYS A 45 10.77 4.16 -2.55
C LYS A 45 11.90 4.25 -1.54
N GLU A 46 11.62 4.77 -0.35
CA GLU A 46 12.56 4.85 0.77
C GLU A 46 12.76 3.49 1.48
N GLY A 47 12.03 2.46 1.08
CA GLY A 47 12.15 1.12 1.64
C GLY A 47 11.52 0.97 3.03
N TYR A 48 10.71 1.93 3.47
CA TYR A 48 10.06 1.92 4.79
C TYR A 48 9.24 0.65 5.07
N TYR A 49 8.56 0.12 4.05
CA TYR A 49 7.73 -1.08 4.18
C TYR A 49 8.53 -2.39 4.13
N ASN A 50 9.84 -2.36 3.86
CA ASN A 50 10.64 -3.56 3.71
C ASN A 50 10.73 -4.33 5.03
N GLY A 51 10.43 -5.64 4.98
CA GLY A 51 10.47 -6.51 6.16
C GLY A 51 9.30 -6.34 7.12
N LEU A 52 8.37 -5.40 6.87
CA LEU A 52 7.18 -5.25 7.71
C LEU A 52 6.18 -6.39 7.48
N ILE A 53 5.42 -6.71 8.52
CA ILE A 53 4.42 -7.79 8.49
C ILE A 53 2.99 -7.26 8.32
N PHE A 54 2.11 -8.15 7.83
CA PHE A 54 0.67 -8.01 8.01
C PHE A 54 0.31 -8.46 9.43
N HIS A 55 0.27 -7.52 10.36
CA HIS A 55 0.05 -7.82 11.79
C HIS A 55 -1.40 -8.11 12.15
N ARG A 56 -2.34 -7.83 11.24
CA ARG A 56 -3.77 -8.12 11.46
C ARG A 56 -4.39 -8.75 10.22
N VAL A 57 -4.95 -9.94 10.40
CA VAL A 57 -5.58 -10.75 9.35
C VAL A 57 -6.96 -11.20 9.83
N ILE A 58 -8.01 -10.83 9.10
CA ILE A 58 -9.39 -11.22 9.39
C ILE A 58 -9.98 -11.90 8.17
N SER A 59 -10.28 -13.19 8.30
CA SER A 59 -10.85 -14.00 7.22
C SER A 59 -12.19 -13.41 6.75
N GLY A 60 -12.38 -13.35 5.43
CA GLY A 60 -13.58 -12.77 4.81
C GLY A 60 -13.66 -11.25 4.89
N PHE A 61 -12.63 -10.56 5.42
CA PHE A 61 -12.64 -9.11 5.53
C PHE A 61 -11.39 -8.46 4.93
N MET A 62 -10.25 -8.49 5.63
CA MET A 62 -9.05 -7.78 5.19
C MET A 62 -7.75 -8.25 5.85
N ILE A 63 -6.63 -7.81 5.28
CA ILE A 63 -5.29 -7.83 5.89
C ILE A 63 -4.78 -6.40 6.07
N GLN A 64 -4.11 -6.13 7.18
CA GLN A 64 -3.59 -4.81 7.54
C GLN A 64 -2.11 -4.91 7.93
N GLY A 65 -1.30 -4.00 7.39
CA GLY A 65 0.16 -3.93 7.55
C GLY A 65 0.65 -2.49 7.73
N GLY A 66 1.92 -2.24 7.40
CA GLY A 66 2.49 -0.88 7.42
C GLY A 66 2.87 -0.33 8.80
N CYS A 67 2.91 -1.18 9.83
CA CYS A 67 3.30 -0.81 11.19
C CYS A 67 4.71 -1.32 11.51
N PRO A 68 5.71 -0.44 11.78
CA PRO A 68 7.08 -0.83 12.11
C PRO A 68 7.18 -1.72 13.35
N ASN A 69 6.32 -1.46 14.33
CA ASN A 69 6.31 -2.19 15.60
C ASN A 69 5.56 -3.52 15.52
N GLY A 70 4.88 -3.81 14.39
CA GLY A 70 4.09 -5.03 14.21
C GLY A 70 2.89 -5.18 15.16
N ASN A 71 2.55 -4.16 15.94
CA ASN A 71 1.48 -4.20 16.94
C ASN A 71 0.24 -3.36 16.57
N GLY A 72 0.28 -2.70 15.41
CA GLY A 72 -0.81 -1.85 14.90
C GLY A 72 -0.87 -0.43 15.47
N MET A 73 0.06 -0.03 16.33
CA MET A 73 0.08 1.30 16.96
C MET A 73 1.21 2.21 16.45
N GLY A 74 2.17 1.67 15.72
CA GLY A 74 3.29 2.43 15.12
C GLY A 74 2.97 2.99 13.74
N GLY A 75 3.70 4.05 13.36
CA GLY A 75 3.66 4.69 12.04
C GLY A 75 5.03 5.28 11.69
N PRO A 76 5.15 6.06 10.60
CA PRO A 76 6.43 6.61 10.13
C PRO A 76 7.02 7.68 11.06
N GLY A 77 6.23 8.22 11.99
CA GLY A 77 6.69 9.26 12.94
C GLY A 77 6.72 10.67 12.34
N TYR A 78 6.38 10.82 11.05
CA TYR A 78 6.19 12.10 10.35
C TYR A 78 5.09 11.95 9.29
N SER A 79 4.73 13.05 8.64
CA SER A 79 3.78 13.08 7.53
C SER A 79 4.36 13.88 6.37
N ILE A 80 4.05 13.46 5.15
CA ILE A 80 4.45 14.10 3.89
C ILE A 80 3.34 15.07 3.44
#